data_AF-A0A2E7QZA3-F1
#
_entry.id   AF-A0A2E7QZA3-F1
#
_cell.length_a   1.000
_cell.length_b   1.000
_cell.length_c   1.000
_cell.angle_alpha   90.00
_cell.angle_beta   90.00
_cell.angle_gamma   90.00
#
_symmetry.space_group_name_H-M   'P 1'
#
loop_
_entity.id
_entity.type
_entity.pdbx_description
1 polymer ?
#
loop_
_entity_poly.entity_id
_entity_poly.type
_entity_poly.pdbx_seq_one_letter_code
_entity_poly.pdbx_strand_id
1 'polypeptide(L)' 'MTFDTIAGWLNKEGYLTVRGKKVRGAHVHSILKKRLAKEELLKREYPVVWSEFSMEVVDKTILMSDFGFKK' A
#
# COMPACT_ATOMS: atom_id res chain seq x y z
N MET A 1 -21.56 -18.01 -7.34
CA MET A 1 -20.23 -18.64 -7.19
C MET A 1 -19.89 -18.73 -5.72
N THR A 2 -19.50 -19.90 -5.21
CA THR A 2 -19.04 -20.03 -3.83
C THR A 2 -17.52 -19.81 -3.75
N PHE A 3 -17.01 -19.36 -2.60
CA PHE A 3 -15.57 -19.12 -2.41
C PHE A 3 -14.73 -20.37 -2.66
N ASP A 4 -15.29 -21.55 -2.40
CA ASP A 4 -14.61 -22.83 -2.66
C ASP A 4 -14.51 -23.16 -4.14
N THR A 5 -15.47 -22.75 -4.98
CA THR A 5 -15.35 -22.89 -6.44
C THR A 5 -14.17 -22.07 -6.97
N ILE A 6 -14.02 -20.83 -6.49
CA ILE A 6 -12.91 -19.94 -6.88
C ILE A 6 -11.58 -20.50 -6.35
N ALA A 7 -11.55 -20.97 -5.10
CA ALA A 7 -10.36 -21.62 -4.55
C ALA A 7 -9.99 -22.87 -5.37
N GLY A 8 -10.97 -23.66 -5.78
CA GLY A 8 -10.77 -24.83 -6.64
C GLY A 8 -10.17 -24.45 -7.99
N TRP A 9 -10.69 -23.39 -8.63
CA TRP A 9 -10.13 -22.87 -9.87
C TRP A 9 -8.68 -22.39 -9.70
N LEU A 10 -8.40 -21.58 -8.67
CA LEU A 10 -7.05 -21.08 -8.37
C LEU A 10 -6.04 -22.22 -8.14
N ASN A 11 -6.44 -23.27 -7.43
CA ASN A 11 -5.57 -24.42 -7.21
C ASN A 11 -5.36 -25.24 -8.50
N LYS A 12 -6.35 -25.32 -9.40
CA LYS A 12 -6.21 -25.99 -10.71
C LYS A 12 -5.22 -25.29 -11.62
N GLU A 13 -5.23 -23.96 -11.60
CA GLU A 13 -4.24 -23.10 -12.29
C GLU A 13 -2.85 -23.13 -11.64
N GLY A 14 -2.67 -23.87 -10.54
CA GLY A 14 -1.39 -24.02 -9.86
C GLY A 14 -1.04 -22.88 -8.88
N TYR A 15 -1.97 -21.97 -8.61
CA TYR A 15 -1.72 -20.92 -7.61
C TYR A 15 -1.69 -21.50 -6.21
N LEU A 16 -0.59 -21.22 -5.52
CA LEU A 16 -0.40 -21.53 -4.11
C LEU A 16 -0.44 -20.25 -3.28
N THR A 17 -0.72 -20.42 -1.99
CA THR A 17 -0.50 -19.34 -1.02
C THR A 17 1.00 -19.00 -0.94
N VAL A 18 1.32 -17.82 -0.40
CA VAL A 18 2.71 -17.36 -0.21
C VAL A 18 3.58 -18.39 0.55
N ARG A 19 2.96 -19.23 1.39
CA ARG A 19 3.63 -20.29 2.16
C ARG A 19 3.62 -21.66 1.46
N GLY A 20 3.28 -21.72 0.17
CA GLY A 20 3.24 -22.95 -0.62
C GLY A 20 2.05 -23.88 -0.33
N LYS A 21 1.05 -23.46 0.45
CA LYS A 21 -0.15 -24.26 0.76
C LYS A 21 -1.27 -24.01 -0.26
N LYS A 22 -2.17 -24.98 -0.43
CA LYS A 22 -3.39 -24.85 -1.25
C LYS A 22 -4.26 -23.67 -0.80
N VAL A 23 -4.85 -22.98 -1.76
CA VAL A 23 -5.81 -21.90 -1.52
C VAL A 23 -7.12 -22.51 -1.01
N ARG A 24 -7.75 -21.89 -0.01
CA ARG A 24 -9.03 -22.30 0.59
C ARG A 24 -10.05 -21.18 0.43
N GLY A 25 -11.34 -21.48 0.57
CA GLY A 25 -12.40 -20.47 0.50
C GLY A 25 -12.18 -19.28 1.45
N ALA A 26 -11.66 -19.53 2.66
CA ALA A 26 -11.29 -18.47 3.61
C ALA A 26 -10.25 -17.49 3.05
N HIS A 27 -9.25 -17.99 2.31
CA HIS A 27 -8.25 -17.14 1.67
C HIS A 27 -8.89 -16.28 0.57
N VAL A 28 -9.76 -16.87 -0.25
CA VAL A 28 -10.49 -16.16 -1.31
C VAL A 28 -11.35 -15.04 -0.72
N HIS A 29 -12.07 -15.31 0.37
CA HIS A 29 -12.85 -14.30 1.08
C HIS A 29 -11.97 -13.11 1.52
N SER A 30 -10.81 -13.37 2.14
CA SER A 30 -9.88 -12.30 2.53
C SER A 30 -9.30 -11.54 1.34
N ILE A 31 -9.00 -12.22 0.23
CA ILE A 31 -8.49 -11.60 -1.00
C ILE A 31 -9.53 -10.64 -1.58
N LEU A 32 -10.78 -11.09 -1.71
CA LEU A 32 -11.87 -10.26 -2.22
C LEU A 32 -12.11 -9.04 -1.32
N LYS A 33 -12.12 -9.23 0.01
CA LYS A 33 -12.27 -8.12 0.95
C LYS A 33 -11.17 -7.06 0.78
N LYS A 34 -9.90 -7.48 0.65
CA LYS A 34 -8.77 -6.57 0.42
C LYS A 34 -8.86 -5.87 -0.93
N ARG A 35 -9.29 -6.59 -1.97
CA ARG A 35 -9.50 -6.03 -3.32
C ARG A 35 -10.55 -4.91 -3.29
N LEU A 36 -11.69 -5.18 -2.65
CA LEU A 36 -12.79 -4.22 -2.53
C LEU A 36 -12.36 -2.97 -1.76
N ALA A 37 -11.70 -3.12 -0.61
CA ALA A 37 -11.18 -1.99 0.15
C ALA A 37 -10.19 -1.14 -0.68
N LYS A 38 -9.34 -1.77 -1.48
CA LYS A 38 -8.42 -1.06 -2.38
C LYS A 38 -9.15 -0.35 -3.52
N GLU A 39 -10.15 -0.99 -4.12
CA GLU A 39 -10.99 -0.35 -5.14
C GLU A 39 -11.74 0.87 -4.59
N GLU A 40 -12.25 0.81 -3.36
CA GLU A 40 -12.92 1.93 -2.70
C GLU A 40 -11.97 3.12 -2.50
N LEU A 41 -10.73 2.86 -2.06
CA LEU A 41 -9.70 3.90 -1.93
C LEU A 41 -9.31 4.52 -3.28
N LEU A 42 -9.23 3.70 -4.35
CA LEU A 42 -8.87 4.18 -5.69
C LEU A 42 -9.99 4.96 -6.37
N LYS A 43 -11.26 4.61 -6.10
CA LYS A 43 -12.43 5.34 -6.60
C LYS A 43 -12.71 6.62 -5.83
N ARG A 44 -12.06 6.81 -4.68
CA ARG A 44 -12.23 8.02 -3.88
C ARG A 44 -11.57 9.18 -4.61
N GLU A 45 -12.40 10.11 -5.09
CA GLU A 45 -11.93 11.39 -5.56
C GLU A 45 -11.45 12.21 -4.36
N TYR A 46 -10.14 12.45 -4.29
CA TYR A 46 -9.59 13.39 -3.33
C TYR A 46 -9.75 14.80 -3.91
N PRO A 47 -10.42 15.73 -3.22
CA PRO A 47 -10.40 17.12 -3.65
C PRO A 47 -8.95 17.59 -3.69
N VAL A 48 -8.60 18.37 -4.72
CA VAL A 48 -7.29 19.01 -4.81
C VAL A 48 -7.24 20.10 -3.74
N VAL A 49 -6.98 19.70 -2.50
CA VAL A 49 -6.75 20.62 -1.40
C VAL A 49 -5.30 21.06 -1.52
N TRP A 50 -5.12 22.28 -2.02
CA TRP A 50 -3.84 22.97 -1.93
C TRP A 50 -3.67 23.35 -0.47
N SER A 51 -3.02 22.48 0.31
CA SER A 51 -2.58 22.82 1.65
C SER A 51 -1.58 23.97 1.55
N GLU A 52 -1.65 24.94 2.45
CA GLU A 52 -0.68 26.02 2.56
C GLU A 52 0.67 25.43 3.05
N PHE A 53 1.43 24.85 2.12
CA PHE A 53 2.75 24.32 2.43
C PHE A 53 3.76 25.46 2.28
N SER A 54 4.46 25.78 3.36
CA SER A 54 5.63 26.64 3.31
C SER A 54 6.88 25.78 3.12
N MET A 55 7.78 26.23 2.25
CA MET A 55 9.12 25.66 2.13
C MET A 55 10.10 26.65 2.75
N GLU A 56 10.58 26.36 3.95
CA GLU A 56 11.61 27.16 4.61
C GLU A 56 12.99 26.67 4.16
N VAL A 57 13.72 27.54 3.47
CA VAL A 57 15.12 27.29 3.12
C VAL A 57 15.99 27.86 4.24
N VAL A 58 16.56 26.97 5.05
CA VAL A 58 17.50 27.36 6.11
C VAL A 58 18.92 27.15 5.60
N ASP A 59 19.72 28.23 5.62
CA ASP A 59 21.16 28.12 5.39
C ASP A 59 21.82 27.44 6.59
N LYS A 60 22.19 26.17 6.40
CA LYS A 60 22.84 25.36 7.44
C LYS A 60 24.23 25.87 7.81
N THR A 61 24.85 26.74 6.99
CA THR A 61 26.17 27.32 7.34
C THR A 61 26.10 28.20 8.59
N ILE A 62 24.96 28.84 8.84
CA ILE A 62 24.68 29.65 10.04
C ILE A 62 24.52 28.74 11.28
N LEU A 63 23.97 27.54 11.10
CA LEU A 63 23.85 26.56 12.19
C LEU A 63 25.18 25.84 12.46
N MET A 64 26.01 25.68 11.42
CA MET A 64 27.29 24.95 11.49
C MET A 64 28.49 25.83 11.84
N SER A 65 28.34 27.16 11.88
CA SER A 65 29.40 28.09 12.29
C SER A 65 29.83 27.85 13.74
N ASP A 66 28.90 27.49 14.62
CA ASP A 66 29.16 27.19 16.03
C ASP A 66 29.82 25.81 16.22
N PHE A 67 29.67 24.91 15.24
CA PHE A 67 30.28 23.57 15.25
C PHE A 67 31.67 23.54 14.58
N GLY A 68 32.24 24.71 14.21
CA GLY A 68 33.63 24.83 13.79
C GLY A 68 33.96 24.27 12.41
N PHE A 69 32.96 23.88 11.61
CA PHE A 69 33.17 23.46 10.22
C PHE A 69 33.37 24.69 9.34
N LYS A 70 34.61 25.19 9.31
CA LYS A 70 35.06 26.18 8.31
C LYS A 70 35.35 25.47 6.99
N LYS A 71 34.88 26.10 5.91
CA LYS A 71 35.05 25.69 4.52
C LYS A 71 36.52 25.71 4.09
#